data_AF-A0A2W7A7I4-F1
#
_entry.id   AF-A0A2W7A7I4-F1
#
_cell.length_a   1.000
_cell.length_b   1.000
_cell.length_c   1.000
_cell.angle_alpha   90.00
_cell.angle_beta   90.00
_cell.angle_gamma   90.00
#
_symmetry.space_group_name_H-M   'P 1'
#
loop_
_entity.id
_entity.type
_entity.pdbx_description
1 polymer ?
#
loop_
_entity_poly.entity_id
_entity_poly.type
_entity_poly.pdbx_seq_one_letter_code
_entity_poly.pdbx_strand_id
1 'polypeptide(L)'
;MRLKLALALALGAVGWALPVLGHGVGMEHRRVSSVEVQARFETGEPMAQAQVLVYAPDDPAEIWQQGTTDDQGRFSFVPDESVPGTWEVVVRQAGHGAIATIPVSDGAGAGAETNNGTGEPAPATTEPSASSVISPNTTLSPVQRGITIGAVIWGFIGTALFFARGKR
;
A
#
# COMPACT_ATOMS: atom_id res chain seq x y z
N MET A 1 23.12 -17.42 -79.48
CA MET A 1 22.13 -16.62 -78.72
C MET A 1 21.64 -17.31 -77.44
N ARG A 2 21.38 -18.64 -77.44
CA ARG A 2 20.85 -19.38 -76.28
C ARG A 2 21.80 -19.48 -75.05
N LEU A 3 23.12 -19.51 -75.27
CA LEU A 3 24.12 -19.61 -74.18
C LEU A 3 24.32 -18.29 -73.42
N LYS A 4 24.21 -17.13 -74.10
CA LYS A 4 24.31 -15.81 -73.45
C LYS A 4 23.07 -15.49 -72.62
N LEU A 5 21.90 -16.01 -73.02
CA LEU A 5 20.65 -15.89 -72.26
C LEU A 5 20.69 -16.76 -70.98
N ALA A 6 21.20 -17.99 -71.07
CA ALA A 6 21.38 -18.87 -69.92
C ALA A 6 22.40 -18.31 -68.91
N LEU A 7 23.49 -17.71 -69.39
CA LEU A 7 24.50 -17.08 -68.52
C LEU A 7 23.96 -15.82 -67.83
N ALA A 8 23.16 -15.00 -68.52
CA ALA A 8 22.51 -13.84 -67.93
C ALA A 8 21.45 -14.23 -66.88
N LEU A 9 20.72 -15.33 -67.10
CA LEU A 9 19.74 -15.85 -66.15
C LEU A 9 20.40 -16.46 -64.91
N ALA A 10 21.54 -17.15 -65.08
CA ALA A 10 22.31 -17.70 -63.97
C ALA A 10 23.00 -16.62 -63.12
N LEU A 11 23.45 -15.50 -63.74
CA LEU A 11 24.03 -14.38 -63.02
C LEU A 11 23.01 -13.55 -62.23
N GLY A 12 21.73 -13.57 -62.62
CA GLY A 12 20.65 -12.88 -61.90
C GLY A 12 20.17 -13.59 -60.62
N ALA A 13 20.43 -14.90 -60.49
CA ALA A 13 19.99 -15.68 -59.32
C ALA A 13 20.95 -15.59 -58.12
N VAL A 14 22.13 -14.98 -58.29
CA VAL A 14 23.13 -14.78 -57.24
C VAL A 14 23.02 -13.34 -56.70
N GLY A 15 21.79 -12.89 -56.46
CA GLY A 15 21.52 -11.63 -55.75
C GLY A 15 21.72 -11.87 -54.25
N TRP A 16 22.71 -11.19 -53.68
CA TRP A 16 23.10 -11.28 -52.27
C TRP A 16 21.91 -11.31 -51.30
N ALA A 17 21.87 -12.34 -50.44
CA ALA A 17 21.09 -12.32 -49.21
C ALA A 17 21.71 -11.27 -48.28
N LEU A 18 21.32 -10.01 -48.44
CA LEU A 18 21.63 -8.97 -47.48
C LEU A 18 20.99 -9.37 -46.13
N PRO A 19 21.70 -9.23 -45.00
CA PRO A 19 21.11 -9.50 -43.70
C PRO A 19 19.89 -8.62 -43.51
N VAL A 20 18.71 -9.23 -43.44
CA VAL A 20 17.49 -8.50 -43.09
C VAL A 20 17.54 -8.23 -41.59
N LEU A 21 17.63 -6.96 -41.21
CA LEU A 21 17.55 -6.54 -39.82
C LEU A 21 16.09 -6.68 -39.36
N GLY A 22 15.70 -7.91 -39.03
CA GLY A 22 14.48 -8.16 -38.27
C GLY A 22 14.63 -7.53 -36.89
N HIS A 23 13.59 -6.82 -36.43
CA HIS A 23 13.58 -6.31 -35.06
C HIS A 23 13.39 -7.50 -34.11
N GLY A 24 14.35 -7.74 -33.22
CA GLY A 24 14.22 -8.68 -32.12
C GLY A 24 13.67 -8.00 -30.87
N VAL A 25 12.94 -8.74 -30.03
CA VAL A 25 12.49 -8.26 -28.71
C VAL A 25 13.35 -8.93 -27.65
N GLY A 26 14.02 -8.14 -26.82
CA GLY A 26 14.66 -8.60 -25.59
C GLY A 26 13.69 -8.51 -24.42
N MET A 27 13.68 -9.51 -23.53
CA MET A 27 12.87 -9.51 -22.32
C MET A 27 13.77 -9.73 -21.12
N GLU A 28 13.62 -8.86 -20.13
CA GLU A 28 14.16 -9.03 -18.78
C GLU A 28 12.99 -9.08 -17.79
N HIS A 29 13.17 -9.79 -16.68
CA HIS A 29 12.14 -9.87 -15.64
C HIS A 29 12.79 -9.83 -14.25
N ARG A 30 12.05 -9.28 -13.29
CA ARG A 30 12.38 -9.30 -11.87
C ARG A 30 11.08 -9.47 -11.08
N ARG A 31 11.14 -10.20 -9.96
CA ARG A 31 10.04 -10.28 -8.99
C ARG A 31 10.18 -9.12 -8.01
N VAL A 32 9.07 -8.45 -7.72
CA VAL A 32 8.98 -7.31 -6.79
C VAL A 32 7.83 -7.52 -5.84
N SER A 33 7.88 -6.89 -4.67
CA SER A 33 6.77 -6.87 -3.73
C SER A 33 5.84 -5.70 -4.07
N SER A 34 4.54 -5.95 -4.16
CA SER A 34 3.55 -4.90 -4.45
C SER A 34 2.56 -4.75 -3.31
N VAL A 35 2.03 -3.53 -3.16
CA VAL A 35 0.88 -3.23 -2.33
C VAL A 35 -0.35 -3.17 -3.21
N GLU A 36 -1.45 -3.79 -2.78
CA GLU A 36 -2.76 -3.66 -3.40
C GLU A 36 -3.73 -3.01 -2.40
N VAL A 37 -4.49 -2.04 -2.88
CA VAL A 37 -5.63 -1.46 -2.16
C VAL A 37 -6.92 -1.82 -2.89
N GLN A 38 -7.99 -2.08 -2.13
CA GLN A 38 -9.33 -2.23 -2.66
C GLN A 38 -10.26 -1.19 -2.03
N ALA A 39 -10.86 -0.37 -2.88
CA ALA A 39 -11.81 0.65 -2.49
C ALA A 39 -13.25 0.21 -2.81
N ARG A 40 -14.15 0.38 -1.85
CA ARG A 40 -15.58 0.06 -1.95
C ARG A 40 -16.39 1.18 -1.31
N PHE A 41 -17.58 1.42 -1.82
CA PHE A 41 -18.57 2.25 -1.15
C PHE A 41 -19.07 1.53 0.12
N GLU A 42 -19.73 2.27 1.02
CA GLU A 42 -20.33 1.69 2.24
C GLU A 42 -21.39 0.62 1.93
N THR A 43 -21.99 0.67 0.74
CA THR A 43 -22.91 -0.35 0.21
C THR A 43 -22.21 -1.66 -0.17
N GLY A 44 -20.87 -1.69 -0.20
CA GLY A 44 -20.03 -2.82 -0.62
C GLY A 44 -19.69 -2.84 -2.12
N GLU A 45 -20.35 -1.99 -2.92
CA GLU A 45 -20.09 -1.82 -4.36
C GLU A 45 -18.63 -1.38 -4.58
N PRO A 46 -17.89 -1.98 -5.53
CA PRO A 46 -16.55 -1.52 -5.86
C PRO A 46 -16.52 -0.07 -6.35
N MET A 47 -15.52 0.69 -5.91
CA MET A 47 -15.24 2.01 -6.46
C MET A 47 -14.46 1.85 -7.78
N ALA A 48 -15.14 1.45 -8.85
CA ALA A 48 -14.54 1.26 -10.17
C ALA A 48 -14.15 2.58 -10.83
N GLN A 49 -13.00 2.63 -11.51
CA GLN A 49 -12.50 3.85 -12.16
C GLN A 49 -12.33 5.05 -11.20
N ALA A 50 -12.07 4.79 -9.92
CA ALA A 50 -11.80 5.81 -8.91
C ALA A 50 -10.37 6.33 -9.03
N GLN A 51 -10.16 7.63 -8.84
CA GLN A 51 -8.82 8.22 -8.85
C GLN A 51 -8.04 7.75 -7.62
N VAL A 52 -6.77 7.38 -7.82
CA VAL A 52 -5.84 7.01 -6.76
C VAL A 52 -4.62 7.93 -6.77
N LEU A 53 -4.26 8.47 -5.62
CA LEU A 53 -3.02 9.22 -5.37
C LEU A 53 -2.20 8.48 -4.31
N VAL A 54 -0.91 8.31 -4.55
CA VAL A 54 0.03 7.67 -3.64
C VAL A 54 1.08 8.70 -3.23
N TYR A 55 1.32 8.83 -1.93
CA TYR A 55 2.30 9.71 -1.34
C TYR A 55 3.36 8.87 -0.62
N ALA A 56 4.63 9.21 -0.87
CA ALA A 56 5.76 8.55 -0.25
C ALA A 56 6.05 9.14 1.15
N PRO A 57 6.63 8.36 2.07
CA PRO A 57 6.92 8.82 3.43
C PRO A 57 7.92 9.98 3.52
N ASP A 58 8.84 10.08 2.57
CA ASP A 58 9.93 11.06 2.54
C ASP A 58 9.50 12.43 2.00
N ASP A 59 8.51 12.47 1.11
CA ASP A 59 7.88 13.70 0.64
C ASP A 59 6.34 13.56 0.55
N PRO A 60 5.62 13.71 1.67
CA PRO A 60 4.17 13.53 1.71
C PRO A 60 3.38 14.69 1.11
N ALA A 61 4.05 15.77 0.68
CA ALA A 61 3.39 16.93 0.05
C ALA A 61 3.21 16.74 -1.46
N GLU A 62 4.04 15.91 -2.08
CA GLU A 62 4.07 15.67 -3.52
C GLU A 62 3.50 14.30 -3.87
N ILE A 63 2.75 14.24 -4.98
CA ILE A 63 2.19 12.97 -5.45
C ILE A 63 3.33 12.12 -6.03
N TRP A 64 3.62 10.98 -5.40
CA TRP A 64 4.62 10.04 -5.87
C TRP A 64 4.10 9.22 -7.07
N GLN A 65 2.84 8.77 -7.01
CA GLN A 65 2.18 8.09 -8.13
C GLN A 65 0.69 8.40 -8.18
N GLN A 66 0.16 8.50 -9.40
CA GLN A 66 -1.26 8.65 -9.66
C GLN A 66 -1.75 7.50 -10.55
N GLY A 67 -2.98 7.06 -10.31
CA GLY A 67 -3.61 6.01 -11.10
C GLY A 67 -5.12 5.99 -10.95
N THR A 68 -5.71 4.85 -11.34
CA THR A 68 -7.14 4.63 -11.28
C THR A 68 -7.41 3.18 -10.91
N THR A 69 -8.41 2.92 -10.08
CA THR A 69 -8.83 1.56 -9.73
C THR A 69 -9.43 0.81 -10.93
N ASP A 70 -9.30 -0.52 -10.92
CA ASP A 70 -9.95 -1.42 -11.88
C ASP A 70 -11.47 -1.55 -11.62
N ASP A 71 -12.16 -2.36 -12.42
CA ASP A 71 -13.61 -2.60 -12.32
C ASP A 71 -14.04 -3.30 -11.01
N GLN A 72 -13.08 -3.77 -10.22
CA GLN A 72 -13.29 -4.36 -8.90
C GLN A 72 -12.78 -3.46 -7.78
N GLY A 73 -12.52 -2.18 -8.09
CA GLY A 73 -12.08 -1.18 -7.14
C GLY A 73 -10.64 -1.40 -6.65
N ARG A 74 -9.84 -2.21 -7.34
CA ARG A 74 -8.45 -2.49 -6.94
C ARG A 74 -7.46 -1.58 -7.64
N PHE A 75 -6.40 -1.24 -6.92
CA PHE A 75 -5.23 -0.57 -7.47
C PHE A 75 -3.98 -1.15 -6.81
N SER A 76 -2.94 -1.42 -7.59
CA SER A 76 -1.67 -1.95 -7.09
C SER A 76 -0.52 -1.03 -7.47
N PHE A 77 0.42 -0.86 -6.54
CA PHE A 77 1.67 -0.16 -6.78
C PHE A 77 2.84 -0.91 -6.14
N VAL A 78 4.04 -0.65 -6.63
CA VAL A 78 5.29 -1.19 -6.08
C VAL A 78 6.00 -0.04 -5.39
N PRO A 79 6.00 0.02 -4.04
CA PRO A 79 6.70 1.08 -3.32
C PRO A 79 8.21 1.00 -3.58
N ASP A 80 8.89 2.14 -3.50
CA ASP A 80 10.35 2.16 -3.54
C ASP A 80 10.90 1.54 -2.26
N GLU A 81 11.60 0.40 -2.39
CA GLU A 81 12.18 -0.34 -1.26
C GLU A 81 13.29 0.45 -0.54
N SER A 82 13.84 1.50 -1.15
CA SER A 82 14.79 2.42 -0.50
C SER A 82 14.12 3.48 0.38
N VAL A 83 12.79 3.61 0.31
CA VAL A 83 11.98 4.56 1.08
C VAL A 83 11.05 3.80 2.03
N PRO A 84 11.56 3.33 3.18
CA PRO A 84 10.72 2.72 4.19
C PRO A 84 9.86 3.75 4.91
N GLY A 85 8.81 3.26 5.56
CA GLY A 85 7.92 4.04 6.38
C GLY A 85 6.49 3.91 5.92
N THR A 86 5.70 4.93 6.27
CA THR A 86 4.26 4.88 6.11
C THR A 86 3.84 5.59 4.83
N TRP A 87 3.40 4.81 3.85
CA TRP A 87 2.87 5.30 2.60
C TRP A 87 1.39 5.68 2.77
N GLU A 88 0.97 6.78 2.15
CA GLU A 88 -0.43 7.20 2.15
C GLU A 88 -1.04 7.01 0.76
N VAL A 89 -2.21 6.40 0.72
CA VAL A 89 -2.98 6.18 -0.52
C VAL A 89 -4.35 6.80 -0.37
N VAL A 90 -4.66 7.76 -1.23
CA VAL A 90 -5.94 8.46 -1.27
C VAL A 90 -6.73 7.98 -2.48
N VAL A 91 -7.92 7.43 -2.26
CA VAL A 91 -8.85 7.02 -3.33
C VAL A 91 -10.05 7.94 -3.33
N ARG A 92 -10.45 8.48 -4.49
CA ARG A 92 -11.59 9.40 -4.63
C ARG A 92 -12.47 9.08 -5.83
N GLN A 93 -13.79 9.13 -5.62
CA GLN A 93 -14.78 9.02 -6.69
C GLN A 93 -16.07 9.75 -6.31
N ALA A 94 -16.59 10.59 -7.21
CA ALA A 94 -17.90 11.23 -7.08
C ALA A 94 -18.18 11.84 -5.68
N GLY A 95 -17.22 12.57 -5.12
CA GLY A 95 -17.33 13.21 -3.80
C GLY A 95 -17.09 12.29 -2.60
N HIS A 96 -16.96 10.98 -2.81
CA HIS A 96 -16.55 10.01 -1.80
C HIS A 96 -15.04 9.80 -1.86
N GLY A 97 -14.41 9.48 -0.73
CA GLY A 97 -13.01 9.10 -0.72
C GLY A 97 -12.59 8.40 0.56
N ALA A 98 -11.49 7.67 0.45
CA ALA A 98 -10.85 6.95 1.54
C ALA A 98 -9.35 7.24 1.53
N ILE A 99 -8.74 7.17 2.71
CA ILE A 99 -7.30 7.29 2.90
C ILE A 99 -6.83 6.00 3.58
N ALA A 100 -5.83 5.35 3.00
CA ALA A 100 -5.18 4.18 3.56
C ALA A 100 -3.72 4.51 3.92
N THR A 101 -3.30 4.06 5.09
CA THR A 101 -1.97 4.29 5.65
C THR A 101 -1.27 2.95 5.71
N ILE A 102 -0.26 2.74 4.87
CA ILE A 102 0.36 1.43 4.63
C ILE A 102 1.81 1.44 5.12
N PRO A 103 2.13 0.70 6.18
CA PRO A 103 3.51 0.55 6.62
C PRO A 103 4.28 -0.34 5.65
N VAL A 104 5.36 0.21 5.08
CA VAL A 104 6.35 -0.51 4.28
C VAL A 104 7.65 -0.55 5.07
N SER A 105 7.97 -1.73 5.59
CA SER A 105 9.23 -1.97 6.30
C SER A 105 10.36 -2.27 5.32
N ASP A 106 11.59 -2.06 5.76
CA ASP A 106 12.79 -2.59 5.12
C ASP A 106 12.68 -4.12 5.01
N GLY A 107 12.21 -4.62 3.86
CA GLY A 107 12.17 -6.04 3.52
C GLY A 107 11.58 -6.99 4.56
N ALA A 108 10.28 -6.92 4.85
CA ALA A 108 9.48 -8.08 5.28
C ALA A 108 7.97 -7.76 5.35
N GLY A 109 7.21 -8.55 4.58
CA GLY A 109 5.77 -8.82 4.62
C GLY A 109 4.85 -8.13 5.65
N ALA A 110 3.85 -7.46 5.10
CA ALA A 110 2.42 -7.51 5.44
C ALA A 110 1.98 -7.47 6.92
N GLY A 111 1.34 -6.35 7.26
CA GLY A 111 0.32 -6.27 8.30
C GLY A 111 -0.51 -5.00 8.09
N ALA A 112 -1.69 -5.14 7.47
CA ALA A 112 -2.66 -4.05 7.38
C ALA A 112 -3.70 -4.21 8.50
N GLU A 113 -3.68 -3.27 9.45
CA GLU A 113 -4.78 -3.06 10.39
C GLU A 113 -5.83 -2.15 9.74
N THR A 114 -7.08 -2.60 9.77
CA THR A 114 -8.26 -1.85 9.35
C THR A 114 -8.63 -0.86 10.45
N ASN A 115 -8.61 0.44 10.15
CA ASN A 115 -9.34 1.43 10.92
C ASN A 115 -10.52 1.94 10.08
N ASN A 116 -11.74 1.59 10.48
CA ASN A 116 -12.93 2.28 10.00
C ASN A 116 -13.61 2.92 11.22
N GLY A 117 -13.62 4.25 11.25
CA GLY A 117 -14.20 5.05 12.32
C GLY A 117 -15.57 5.59 11.93
N THR A 118 -16.56 5.21 12.74
CA THR A 118 -17.76 5.98 13.15
C THR A 118 -19.01 5.93 12.27
N GLY A 119 -20.06 5.33 12.85
CA GLY A 119 -21.46 5.54 12.48
C GLY A 119 -22.40 4.80 13.45
N GLU A 120 -22.69 5.40 14.60
CA GLU A 120 -23.81 5.01 15.49
C GLU A 120 -25.02 5.92 15.15
N PRO A 121 -26.25 5.40 15.08
CA PRO A 121 -27.21 5.62 16.17
C PRO A 121 -27.95 4.34 16.61
N ALA A 122 -28.00 4.14 17.93
CA ALA A 122 -28.80 3.20 18.73
C ALA A 122 -30.35 3.42 18.55
N PRO A 123 -31.29 2.63 19.15
CA PRO A 123 -31.12 1.78 20.35
C PRO A 123 -31.95 0.48 20.50
N ALA A 124 -31.64 -0.21 21.62
CA ALA A 124 -32.43 -1.15 22.44
C ALA A 124 -32.28 -2.67 22.17
N THR A 125 -31.49 -3.36 23.02
CA THR A 125 -32.00 -4.06 24.23
C THR A 125 -30.85 -4.56 25.12
N THR A 126 -31.07 -4.39 26.43
CA THR A 126 -30.37 -4.79 27.64
C THR A 126 -29.75 -6.21 27.66
N GLU A 127 -28.44 -6.31 27.98
CA GLU A 127 -27.85 -7.08 29.11
C GLU A 127 -26.34 -6.74 29.26
N PRO A 128 -25.77 -6.68 30.48
CA PRO A 128 -24.40 -6.20 30.70
C PRO A 128 -23.39 -7.35 30.59
N SER A 129 -22.82 -7.53 29.41
CA SER A 129 -21.54 -8.24 29.28
C SER A 129 -20.42 -7.24 29.51
N ALA A 130 -19.65 -7.43 30.58
CA ALA A 130 -18.48 -6.64 30.89
C ALA A 130 -17.49 -6.71 29.73
N SER A 131 -17.44 -5.65 28.94
CA SER A 131 -16.42 -5.41 27.92
C SER A 131 -15.07 -5.18 28.61
N SER A 132 -14.35 -6.26 28.92
CA SER A 132 -12.91 -6.19 29.13
C SER A 132 -12.22 -6.00 27.78
N VAL A 133 -12.26 -4.77 27.27
CA VAL A 133 -11.41 -4.32 26.15
C VAL A 133 -10.00 -4.13 26.67
N ILE A 134 -9.34 -5.23 27.04
CA ILE A 134 -7.89 -5.31 27.19
C ILE A 134 -7.52 -6.68 26.63
N SER A 135 -7.29 -6.75 25.32
CA SER A 135 -6.57 -7.89 24.73
C SER A 135 -5.11 -7.79 25.18
N PRO A 136 -4.57 -8.76 25.95
CA PRO A 136 -3.18 -8.72 26.37
C PRO A 136 -2.32 -9.38 25.29
N ASN A 137 -2.17 -8.69 24.16
CA ASN A 137 -1.26 -9.12 23.09
C ASN A 137 -0.18 -8.06 22.90
N THR A 138 0.28 -7.49 24.00
CA THR A 138 1.37 -6.52 24.02
C THR A 138 2.65 -7.26 24.37
N THR A 139 3.23 -7.94 23.38
CA THR A 139 4.68 -8.24 23.39
C THR A 139 5.44 -6.92 23.25
N LEU A 140 5.39 -6.10 24.31
CA LEU A 140 6.16 -4.88 24.41
C LEU A 140 7.62 -5.28 24.52
N SER A 141 8.49 -4.58 23.80
CA SER A 141 9.93 -4.70 24.02
C SER A 141 10.23 -4.51 25.53
N PRO A 142 11.23 -5.20 26.10
CA PRO A 142 11.54 -5.10 27.53
C PRO A 142 11.67 -3.64 28.03
N VAL A 143 12.17 -2.76 27.16
CA VAL A 143 12.32 -1.32 27.41
C VAL A 143 10.97 -0.62 27.44
N GLN A 144 10.10 -0.85 26.45
CA GLN A 144 8.77 -0.23 26.39
C GLN A 144 7.87 -0.68 27.56
N ARG A 145 8.01 -1.94 27.99
CA ARG A 145 7.37 -2.45 29.21
C ARG A 145 7.86 -1.70 30.45
N GLY A 146 9.16 -1.45 30.56
CA GLY A 146 9.76 -0.68 31.66
C GLY A 146 9.23 0.74 31.75
N ILE A 147 9.18 1.46 30.61
CA ILE A 147 8.66 2.83 30.54
C ILE A 147 7.19 2.89 30.96
N THR A 148 6.37 1.95 30.45
CA THR A 148 4.94 1.90 30.76
C THR A 148 4.70 1.67 32.25
N ILE A 149 5.40 0.71 32.86
CA ILE A 149 5.31 0.44 34.30
C ILE A 149 5.76 1.66 35.12
N GLY A 150 6.86 2.31 34.72
CA GLY A 150 7.37 3.51 35.39
C GLY A 150 6.36 4.67 35.36
N ALA A 151 5.73 4.92 34.22
CA ALA A 151 4.72 5.98 34.07
C ALA A 151 3.49 5.74 34.94
N VAL A 152 3.03 4.49 35.05
CA VAL A 152 1.88 4.13 35.90
C VAL A 152 2.20 4.35 37.38
N ILE A 153 3.36 3.86 37.86
CA ILE A 153 3.80 4.05 39.25
C ILE A 153 3.91 5.54 39.57
N TRP A 154 4.51 6.32 38.67
CA TRP A 154 4.64 7.76 38.84
C TRP A 154 3.28 8.47 38.89
N GLY A 155 2.31 8.04 38.08
CA GLY A 155 0.94 8.57 38.11
C GLY A 155 0.25 8.36 39.47
N PHE A 156 0.40 7.18 40.07
CA PHE A 156 -0.14 6.92 41.42
C PHE A 156 0.55 7.78 42.49
N ILE A 157 1.87 7.95 42.41
CA ILE A 157 2.62 8.83 43.33
C ILE A 157 2.16 10.28 43.19
N GLY A 158 2.06 10.78 41.96
CA GLY A 158 1.60 12.14 41.68
C GLY A 158 0.19 12.39 42.21
N THR A 159 -0.72 11.43 42.03
CA THR A 159 -2.09 11.48 42.57
C THR A 159 -2.08 11.50 44.10
N ALA A 160 -1.28 10.65 44.74
CA ALA A 160 -1.15 10.63 46.20
C ALA A 160 -0.59 11.96 46.75
N LEU A 161 0.44 12.53 46.11
CA LEU A 161 1.02 13.81 46.49
C LEU A 161 0.03 14.98 46.28
N PHE A 162 -0.75 14.94 45.20
CA PHE A 162 -1.79 15.93 44.93
C PHE A 162 -2.81 16.00 46.07
N PHE A 163 -3.32 14.85 46.51
CA PHE A 163 -4.25 14.79 47.65
C PHE A 163 -3.57 15.06 49.00
N ALA A 164 -2.29 14.72 49.17
CA ALA A 164 -1.55 15.02 50.39
C ALA A 164 -1.32 16.53 50.60
N ARG A 165 -1.28 17.32 49.51
CA ARG A 165 -1.04 18.78 49.58
C ARG A 165 -2.30 19.60 49.90
N GLY A 166 -3.50 19.02 49.77
CA GLY A 166 -4.78 19.69 50.07
C GLY A 166 -5.15 19.76 51.55
N LYS A 167 -4.27 19.31 52.47
CA LYS A 167 -4.50 19.31 53.91
C LYS A 167 -3.65 20.38 54.60
N ARG A 168 -3.93 21.66 54.30
CA ARG A 168 -3.52 22.83 55.08
C ARG A 168 -4.63 23.87 55.06
#